data_AF-A0A9X3XJM9-F1
#
_entry.id   AF-A0A9X3XJM9-F1
#
_cell.length_a   1.000
_cell.length_b   1.000
_cell.length_c   1.000
_cell.angle_alpha   90.00
_cell.angle_beta   90.00
_cell.angle_gamma   90.00
#
_symmetry.space_group_name_H-M   'P 1'
#
loop_
_entity.id
_entity.type
_entity.pdbx_description
1 polymer ?
#
loop_
_entity_poly.entity_id
_entity_poly.type
_entity_poly.pdbx_seq_one_letter_code
_entity_poly.pdbx_strand_id
1 'polypeptide(L)'
;MKPGTKIFVLGVTVECSATELGDPEATEEELRACAEEMAAQLGFGTPVVTVDGETVSLRAIETGPVEYVLPADNILGETDPALLSGQFVALGFATLLHPLPPGEHEIMIDFDGDGDIDNTTTIIVDPNA
;
A
#
# COMPACT_ATOMS: atom_id res chain seq x y z
N MET A 1 -23.35 -16.29 -14.23
CA MET A 1 -22.12 -15.48 -14.46
C MET A 1 -20.97 -16.45 -14.62
N LYS A 2 -20.19 -16.37 -15.70
CA LYS A 2 -18.88 -17.05 -15.71
C LYS A 2 -18.02 -16.35 -14.65
N PRO A 3 -17.29 -17.05 -13.78
CA PRO A 3 -16.40 -16.39 -12.84
C PRO A 3 -15.30 -15.71 -13.65
N GLY A 4 -15.27 -14.37 -13.66
CA GLY A 4 -14.10 -13.63 -14.12
C GLY A 4 -13.07 -13.48 -12.99
N THR A 5 -11.91 -12.93 -13.30
CA THR A 5 -10.84 -12.66 -12.33
C THR A 5 -11.22 -11.46 -11.47
N LYS A 6 -11.17 -11.60 -10.14
CA LYS A 6 -11.30 -10.46 -9.23
C LYS A 6 -10.02 -9.63 -9.30
N ILE A 7 -10.15 -8.32 -9.19
CA ILE A 7 -9.01 -7.41 -9.24
C ILE A 7 -8.80 -6.87 -7.82
N PHE A 8 -7.61 -7.12 -7.28
CA PHE A 8 -7.18 -6.51 -6.02
C PHE A 8 -6.54 -5.16 -6.35
N VAL A 9 -7.14 -4.08 -5.83
CA VAL A 9 -6.63 -2.73 -6.01
C VAL A 9 -6.08 -2.27 -4.67
N LEU A 10 -4.78 -1.95 -4.67
CA LEU A 10 -4.09 -1.32 -3.56
C LEU A 10 -4.03 0.17 -3.84
N GLY A 11 -4.78 0.97 -3.08
CA GLY A 11 -4.79 2.43 -3.25
C GLY A 11 -3.48 3.03 -2.74
N VAL A 12 -3.16 2.77 -1.48
CA VAL A 12 -1.91 3.21 -0.87
C VAL A 12 -1.48 2.22 0.21
N THR A 13 -0.18 2.18 0.46
CA THR A 13 0.40 1.53 1.63
C THR A 13 1.45 2.44 2.24
N VAL A 14 1.46 2.48 3.55
CA VAL A 14 2.58 2.94 4.36
C VAL A 14 3.07 1.77 5.18
N GLU A 15 4.33 1.84 5.54
CA GLU A 15 4.94 0.93 6.48
C GLU A 15 5.75 1.74 7.46
N CYS A 16 5.95 1.18 8.64
CA CYS A 16 6.93 1.68 9.57
C CYS A 16 7.72 0.51 10.13
N SER A 17 9.04 0.67 10.10
CA SER A 17 10.00 -0.35 10.49
C SER A 17 10.83 0.06 11.71
N ALA A 18 11.36 -0.94 12.41
CA ALA A 18 12.33 -0.74 13.49
C ALA A 18 13.55 0.10 13.05
N THR A 19 13.99 -0.03 11.78
CA THR A 19 15.05 0.80 11.18
C THR A 19 14.64 2.27 11.13
N GLU A 20 13.44 2.58 10.63
CA GLU A 20 12.96 3.96 10.49
C GLU A 20 12.71 4.64 11.84
N LEU A 21 12.30 3.87 12.85
CA LEU A 21 12.22 4.35 14.24
C LEU A 21 13.59 4.54 14.89
N GLY A 22 14.65 3.95 14.33
CA GLY A 22 15.97 3.89 14.95
C GLY A 22 15.97 3.08 16.25
N ASP A 23 15.02 2.15 16.40
CA ASP A 23 14.84 1.34 17.61
C ASP A 23 14.71 -0.15 17.23
N PRO A 24 15.77 -0.95 17.43
CA PRO A 24 15.74 -2.37 17.11
C PRO A 24 14.83 -3.19 18.04
N GLU A 25 14.41 -2.63 19.17
CA GLU A 25 13.51 -3.26 20.14
C GLU A 25 12.06 -2.74 20.02
N ALA A 26 11.75 -1.96 18.97
CA ALA A 26 10.42 -1.41 18.73
C ALA A 26 9.33 -2.50 18.79
N THR A 27 8.29 -2.22 19.56
CA THR A 27 7.16 -3.10 19.75
C THR A 27 6.17 -3.02 18.58
N GLU A 28 5.32 -4.03 18.42
CA GLU A 28 4.23 -4.00 17.43
C GLU A 28 3.31 -2.79 17.61
N GLU A 29 3.06 -2.38 18.86
CA GLU A 29 2.22 -1.21 19.16
C GLU A 29 2.86 0.09 18.64
N GLU A 30 4.17 0.25 18.86
CA GLU A 30 4.93 1.41 18.36
C GLU A 30 4.99 1.44 16.84
N LEU A 31 5.21 0.29 16.20
CA LEU A 31 5.22 0.18 14.74
C LEU A 31 3.85 0.51 14.12
N ARG A 32 2.75 0.05 14.74
CA ARG A 32 1.38 0.39 14.31
C ARG A 32 1.10 1.89 14.45
N ALA A 33 1.41 2.46 15.61
CA ALA A 33 1.20 3.89 15.86
C ALA A 33 2.00 4.76 14.87
N CYS A 34 3.23 4.36 14.58
CA CYS A 34 4.06 5.02 13.58
C CYS A 34 3.45 4.95 12.17
N ALA A 35 2.99 3.77 11.72
CA ALA A 35 2.35 3.62 10.42
C ALA A 35 1.06 4.46 10.31
N GLU A 36 0.25 4.53 11.36
CA GLU A 36 -0.93 5.41 11.42
C GLU A 36 -0.55 6.89 11.35
N GLU A 37 0.48 7.30 12.09
CA GLU A 37 0.99 8.68 12.05
C GLU A 37 1.51 9.05 10.67
N MET A 38 2.31 8.18 10.03
CA MET A 38 2.79 8.39 8.67
C MET A 38 1.64 8.49 7.67
N ALA A 39 0.64 7.62 7.75
CA ALA A 39 -0.54 7.72 6.90
C ALA A 39 -1.28 9.07 7.08
N ALA A 40 -1.35 9.57 8.32
CA ALA A 40 -1.97 10.87 8.61
C ALA A 40 -1.13 12.04 8.10
N GLN A 41 0.20 12.01 8.31
CA GLN A 41 1.12 13.07 7.89
C GLN A 41 1.20 13.21 6.37
N LEU A 42 1.19 12.08 5.65
CA LEU A 42 1.28 12.05 4.19
C LEU A 42 -0.06 12.33 3.49
N GLY A 43 -1.14 12.58 4.24
CA GLY A 43 -2.48 12.79 3.67
C GLY A 43 -3.13 11.51 3.14
N PHE A 44 -2.50 10.34 3.35
CA PHE A 44 -2.94 9.03 2.86
C PHE A 44 -4.14 8.45 3.61
N GLY A 45 -4.75 9.21 4.53
CA GLY A 45 -5.89 8.74 5.33
C GLY A 45 -7.11 8.35 4.51
N THR A 46 -7.23 8.83 3.26
CA THR A 46 -8.32 8.47 2.34
C THR A 46 -7.93 8.69 0.87
N PRO A 47 -7.16 7.77 0.24
CA PRO A 47 -6.95 7.85 -1.21
C PRO A 47 -8.29 7.67 -1.94
N VAL A 48 -8.48 8.43 -3.01
CA VAL A 48 -9.64 8.31 -3.87
C VAL A 48 -9.28 7.37 -5.01
N VAL A 49 -9.95 6.22 -5.05
CA VAL A 49 -9.82 5.28 -6.16
C VAL A 49 -11.08 5.34 -7.00
N THR A 50 -10.92 5.49 -8.31
CA THR A 50 -12.03 5.43 -9.27
C THR A 50 -11.81 4.32 -10.29
N VAL A 51 -12.91 3.74 -10.78
CA VAL A 51 -12.96 2.79 -11.88
C VAL A 51 -13.88 3.37 -12.95
N ASP A 52 -13.36 3.67 -14.13
CA ASP A 52 -14.08 4.37 -15.21
C ASP A 52 -14.76 5.67 -14.73
N GLY A 53 -14.10 6.37 -13.78
CA GLY A 53 -14.59 7.59 -13.16
C GLY A 53 -15.55 7.40 -11.97
N GLU A 54 -15.97 6.18 -11.63
CA GLU A 54 -16.80 5.90 -10.46
C GLU A 54 -15.94 5.59 -9.22
N THR A 55 -16.16 6.32 -8.12
CA THR A 55 -15.44 6.07 -6.86
C THR A 55 -15.76 4.71 -6.26
N VAL A 56 -14.73 3.98 -5.84
CA VAL A 56 -14.86 2.71 -5.13
C VAL A 56 -14.46 2.84 -3.67
N SER A 57 -15.19 2.17 -2.78
CA SER A 57 -14.84 2.16 -1.36
C SER A 57 -13.63 1.28 -1.09
N LEU A 58 -12.69 1.82 -0.35
CA LEU A 58 -11.52 1.11 0.17
C LEU A 58 -11.76 0.64 1.60
N ARG A 59 -10.99 -0.36 2.01
CA ARG A 59 -10.92 -0.85 3.39
C ARG A 59 -9.49 -0.74 3.88
N ALA A 60 -9.34 -0.27 5.12
CA ALA A 60 -8.08 -0.38 5.83
C ALA A 60 -7.71 -1.86 5.99
N ILE A 61 -6.46 -2.17 5.71
CA ILE A 61 -5.83 -3.47 5.90
C ILE A 61 -4.49 -3.24 6.58
N GLU A 62 -4.14 -4.13 7.49
CA GLU A 62 -2.88 -4.07 8.21
C GLU A 62 -2.21 -5.44 8.22
N THR A 63 -0.89 -5.45 8.22
CA THR A 63 -0.12 -6.67 8.47
C THR A 63 -0.02 -6.94 9.97
N GLY A 64 0.32 -8.18 10.34
CA GLY A 64 1.05 -8.41 11.59
C GLY A 64 2.49 -7.91 11.47
N PRO A 65 3.31 -8.00 12.54
CA PRO A 65 4.74 -7.76 12.43
C PRO A 65 5.37 -8.70 11.39
N VAL A 66 6.10 -8.12 10.45
CA VAL A 66 6.82 -8.85 9.42
C VAL A 66 8.31 -8.67 9.64
N GLU A 67 9.04 -9.77 9.77
CA GLU A 67 10.50 -9.75 9.92
C GLU A 67 11.18 -9.40 8.59
N TYR A 68 12.24 -8.60 8.67
CA TYR A 68 13.10 -8.28 7.53
C TYR A 68 14.57 -8.39 7.90
N VAL A 69 15.39 -8.54 6.86
CA VAL A 69 16.84 -8.35 6.90
C VAL A 69 17.21 -7.49 5.69
N LEU A 70 17.80 -6.34 5.95
CA LEU A 70 18.26 -5.43 4.92
C LEU A 70 19.57 -5.94 4.32
N PRO A 71 19.74 -5.86 2.99
CA PRO A 71 21.03 -6.11 2.39
C PRO A 71 22.03 -5.00 2.75
N ALA A 72 23.33 -5.28 2.59
CA ALA A 72 24.39 -4.32 2.90
C ALA A 72 24.32 -3.04 2.04
N ASP A 73 23.70 -3.12 0.86
CA ASP A 73 23.46 -2.04 -0.09
C ASP A 73 21.98 -1.61 -0.12
N ASN A 74 21.33 -1.56 1.04
CA ASN A 74 19.93 -1.14 1.16
C ASN A 74 19.73 0.34 0.78
N ILE A 75 18.54 0.64 0.24
CA ILE A 75 18.16 1.98 -0.21
C ILE A 75 18.08 3.02 0.94
N LEU A 76 17.92 2.55 2.18
CA LEU A 76 17.88 3.41 3.36
C LEU A 76 19.28 3.93 3.74
N GLY A 77 20.35 3.31 3.21
CA GLY A 77 21.72 3.64 3.56
C GLY A 77 22.08 3.23 4.99
N GLU A 78 21.27 2.37 5.62
CA GLU A 78 21.50 1.90 6.99
C GLU A 78 22.74 1.01 7.04
N THR A 79 23.59 1.23 8.05
CA THR A 79 24.85 0.51 8.27
C THR A 79 25.03 0.01 9.70
N ASP A 80 24.20 0.45 10.66
CA ASP A 80 24.18 -0.07 12.02
C ASP A 80 23.68 -1.52 12.01
N PRO A 81 24.52 -2.50 12.43
CA PRO A 81 24.12 -3.90 12.47
C PRO A 81 22.86 -4.18 13.29
N ALA A 82 22.54 -3.34 14.29
CA ALA A 82 21.33 -3.49 15.09
C ALA A 82 20.06 -3.16 14.30
N LEU A 83 20.15 -2.27 13.30
CA LEU A 83 19.03 -1.81 12.48
C LEU A 83 18.98 -2.48 11.09
N LEU A 84 19.92 -3.37 10.78
CA LEU A 84 19.90 -4.15 9.53
C LEU A 84 18.90 -5.31 9.57
N SER A 85 18.29 -5.60 10.70
CA SER A 85 17.23 -6.59 10.83
C SER A 85 16.24 -6.13 11.89
N GLY A 86 14.97 -6.44 11.68
CA GLY A 86 13.94 -6.06 12.63
C GLY A 86 12.56 -6.45 12.12
N GLN A 87 11.56 -5.70 12.57
CA GLN A 87 10.18 -5.88 12.16
C GLN A 87 9.59 -4.60 11.59
N PHE A 88 8.66 -4.74 10.67
CA PHE A 88 7.82 -3.65 10.21
C PHE A 88 6.35 -4.03 10.32
N VAL A 89 5.50 -3.00 10.40
CA VAL A 89 4.05 -3.13 10.22
C VAL A 89 3.63 -2.23 9.08
N ALA A 90 2.82 -2.75 8.16
CA ALA A 90 2.25 -1.98 7.08
C ALA A 90 0.76 -1.73 7.30
N LEU A 91 0.32 -0.51 7.00
CA LEU A 91 -1.06 -0.07 6.91
C LEU A 91 -1.35 0.27 5.45
N GLY A 92 -2.46 -0.21 4.91
CA GLY A 92 -2.87 0.08 3.54
C GLY A 92 -4.37 0.23 3.38
N PHE A 93 -4.76 0.79 2.25
CA PHE A 93 -6.17 0.93 1.86
C PHE A 93 -6.39 0.20 0.54
N ALA A 94 -7.22 -0.83 0.57
CA ALA A 94 -7.42 -1.71 -0.58
C ALA A 94 -8.88 -2.06 -0.82
N THR A 95 -9.20 -2.50 -2.03
CA THR A 95 -10.50 -3.05 -2.38
C THR A 95 -10.36 -4.24 -3.32
N LEU A 96 -11.41 -5.05 -3.38
CA LEU A 96 -11.50 -6.19 -4.27
C LEU A 96 -12.67 -5.97 -5.22
N LEU A 97 -12.36 -5.65 -6.47
CA LEU A 97 -13.35 -5.40 -7.49
C LEU A 97 -13.95 -6.71 -8.00
N HIS A 98 -15.24 -6.65 -8.36
CA HIS A 98 -15.83 -7.67 -9.18
C HIS A 98 -15.12 -7.71 -10.56
N PRO A 99 -15.16 -8.85 -11.25
CA PRO A 99 -14.58 -8.93 -12.59
C PRO A 99 -15.18 -7.86 -13.51
N LEU A 100 -14.30 -7.15 -14.20
CA LEU A 100 -14.68 -6.14 -15.18
C LEU A 100 -15.24 -6.81 -16.44
N PRO A 101 -16.20 -6.17 -17.13
CA PRO A 101 -16.67 -6.67 -18.42
C PRO A 101 -15.55 -6.63 -19.48
N PRO A 102 -15.73 -7.32 -20.63
CA PRO A 102 -14.82 -7.17 -21.76
C PRO A 102 -14.73 -5.71 -22.22
N GLY A 103 -13.51 -5.20 -22.39
CA GLY A 103 -13.28 -3.81 -22.75
C GLY A 103 -11.99 -3.24 -22.17
N GLU A 104 -11.78 -1.95 -22.40
CA GLU A 104 -10.74 -1.14 -21.77
C GLU A 104 -11.34 -0.43 -20.56
N HIS A 105 -10.64 -0.49 -19.42
CA HIS A 105 -11.06 0.09 -18.16
C HIS A 105 -9.92 0.88 -17.54
N GLU A 106 -10.25 2.00 -16.92
CA GLU A 106 -9.28 2.85 -16.22
C GLU A 106 -9.49 2.75 -14.72
N ILE A 107 -8.43 2.44 -13.99
CA ILE A 107 -8.38 2.55 -12.53
C ILE A 107 -7.48 3.73 -12.21
N MET A 108 -8.05 4.77 -11.60
CA MET A 108 -7.29 5.92 -11.13
C MET A 108 -7.15 5.86 -9.62
N ILE A 109 -5.95 6.18 -9.15
CA ILE A 109 -5.64 6.39 -7.74
C ILE A 109 -5.16 7.83 -7.65
N ASP A 110 -5.91 8.62 -6.89
CA ASP A 110 -5.68 10.02 -6.62
C ASP A 110 -5.49 10.18 -5.11
N PHE A 111 -4.43 10.89 -4.72
CA PHE A 111 -4.34 11.44 -3.37
C PHE A 111 -3.71 12.82 -3.40
N ASP A 112 -4.33 13.73 -2.63
CA ASP A 112 -3.77 15.03 -2.29
C ASP A 112 -2.82 14.85 -1.08
N GLY A 113 -1.51 15.06 -1.29
CA GLY A 113 -0.47 14.80 -0.28
C GLY A 113 0.89 15.40 -0.67
N ASP A 114 1.94 15.16 0.12
CA ASP A 114 3.29 15.62 -0.25
C ASP A 114 3.78 14.82 -1.48
N GLY A 115 3.63 15.42 -2.67
CA GLY A 115 4.00 14.83 -3.95
C GLY A 115 2.84 14.34 -4.83
N ASP A 116 1.61 14.84 -4.63
CA ASP A 116 0.39 14.64 -5.46
C ASP A 116 0.53 13.51 -6.48
N ILE A 117 -0.04 12.35 -6.16
CA ILE A 117 0.06 11.18 -7.02
C ILE A 117 -1.25 10.99 -7.78
N ASP A 118 -1.14 11.16 -9.08
CA ASP A 118 -2.10 10.73 -10.08
C ASP A 118 -1.56 9.47 -10.77
N ASN A 119 -2.05 8.30 -10.37
CA ASN A 119 -1.71 7.04 -11.03
C ASN A 119 -2.93 6.50 -11.79
N THR A 120 -2.77 6.32 -13.11
CA THR A 120 -3.77 5.66 -13.94
C THR A 120 -3.25 4.30 -14.39
N THR A 121 -4.02 3.25 -14.10
CA THR A 121 -3.79 1.90 -14.62
C THR A 121 -4.88 1.55 -15.62
N THR A 122 -4.49 1.24 -16.86
CA THR A 122 -5.42 0.75 -17.89
C THR A 122 -5.43 -0.78 -17.89
N ILE A 123 -6.62 -1.37 -17.78
CA ILE A 123 -6.84 -2.82 -17.86
C ILE A 123 -7.63 -3.13 -19.13
N ILE A 124 -7.07 -3.99 -19.97
CA ILE A 124 -7.78 -4.53 -21.14
C ILE A 124 -8.25 -5.95 -20.80
N VAL A 125 -9.56 -6.13 -20.74
CA VAL A 125 -10.21 -7.43 -20.55
C VAL A 125 -10.53 -8.03 -21.90
N ASP A 126 -9.65 -8.90 -22.40
CA ASP A 126 -9.88 -9.67 -23.62
C ASP A 126 -10.69 -10.95 -23.30
N PRO A 127 -11.90 -11.13 -23.87
CA PRO A 127 -12.69 -12.33 -23.65
C PRO A 127 -12.12 -13.58 -24.34
N ASN A 128 -11.07 -13.43 -25.17
CA ASN A 128 -10.45 -14.51 -25.95
C ASN A 128 -8.97 -14.77 -25.60
N ALA A 129 -8.43 -14.10 -24.57
CA ALA A 129 -7.08 -14.35 -24.08
C ALA A 129 -6.94 -15.72 -23.39
#